data_AF-A0A9D1KAB8-F1
#
_entry.id   AF-A0A9D1KAB8-F1
#
_cell.length_a   1.000
_cell.length_b   1.000
_cell.length_c   1.000
_cell.angle_alpha   90.00
_cell.angle_beta   90.00
_cell.angle_gamma   90.00
#
_symmetry.space_group_name_H-M   'P 1'
#
loop_
_entity.id
_entity.type
_entity.pdbx_description
1 polymer ?
#
loop_
_entity_poly.entity_id
_entity_poly.type
_entity_poly.pdbx_seq_one_letter_code
_entity_poly.pdbx_strand_id
1 'polypeptide(L)'
;EYQYLADALEEAGGYVEGTGEDSLDSLETALKEAKLALDTAKARYANEYEFIQRLAGLKHGGDLTTYSDAIASAFGEKTAVSAEYYFGEGASITSLYVEQRNLGIEGAKDVYTGWNCYKNLPSTDLAAIASGYKSVNEAQIAYDKAQAAYDKALEQAQPQNAELNRRVKEAKKYMDDLKEEYDKLVEKKTTYDAAKDEVVSAENALSALLKTSQLDNLELSRMAKQIQTLKDKIAALSAGEQDENGVVTGGQVVSEVNGVVKEINVSAGSNTDPNTAAITVEVPDRGYTVSMSVTNEQAQKVVIGDSAEISTGYWGGSDMQARLVGVRADTQNPQSGGKLLVFDVTGSDIESGTQASISIGQRSQNYETIVPNSALRSDSNGSFVLVVVAKSSPLGNRFVATRVDVTELAKDDVNTAVSGGISAYDMVLTTSTKPVEDGMLVRLPD
;
A
#
# COMPACT_ATOMS: atom_id res chain seq x y z
N GLU A 1 13.54 52.02 5.62
CA GLU A 1 14.58 52.81 6.32
C GLU A 1 15.95 52.71 5.65
N TYR A 2 16.50 51.51 5.40
CA TYR A 2 17.72 51.36 4.58
C TYR A 2 17.59 51.99 3.18
N GLN A 3 16.48 51.72 2.47
CA GLN A 3 16.23 52.29 1.14
C GLN A 3 16.09 53.81 1.21
N TYR A 4 15.31 54.34 2.16
CA TYR A 4 15.23 55.77 2.45
C TYR A 4 16.58 56.42 2.79
N LEU A 5 17.47 55.74 3.53
CA LEU A 5 18.80 56.25 3.87
C LEU A 5 19.79 56.13 2.70
N ALA A 6 19.63 55.14 1.83
CA ALA A 6 20.41 55.00 0.60
C ALA A 6 19.98 56.05 -0.44
N ASP A 7 18.68 56.24 -0.61
CA ASP A 7 18.08 57.30 -1.43
C ASP A 7 18.47 58.68 -0.87
N ALA A 8 18.48 58.88 0.46
CA ALA A 8 18.98 60.09 1.09
C ALA A 8 20.51 60.28 0.96
N LEU A 9 21.28 59.22 0.71
CA LEU A 9 22.73 59.29 0.46
C LEU A 9 23.04 59.60 -1.00
N GLU A 10 22.16 59.18 -1.91
CA GLU A 10 22.10 59.62 -3.31
C GLU A 10 21.63 61.09 -3.38
N GLU A 11 20.64 61.48 -2.58
CA GLU A 11 20.11 62.84 -2.46
C GLU A 11 21.08 63.77 -1.71
N ALA A 12 21.85 63.28 -0.72
CA ALA A 12 22.96 64.01 -0.09
C ALA A 12 24.20 64.15 -1.00
N GLY A 13 24.12 63.62 -2.22
CA GLY A 13 24.90 64.11 -3.36
C GLY A 13 24.57 65.57 -3.76
N GLY A 14 23.58 66.21 -3.15
CA GLY A 14 23.29 67.64 -3.24
C GLY A 14 22.82 68.19 -1.88
N TYR A 15 23.51 69.20 -1.37
CA TYR A 15 23.11 69.89 -0.14
C TYR A 15 21.79 70.64 -0.29
N VAL A 16 20.88 70.56 0.71
CA VAL A 16 19.77 71.52 0.93
C VAL A 16 19.55 71.67 2.45
N GLU A 17 19.66 72.86 3.05
CA GLU A 17 18.56 73.83 3.07
C GLU A 17 19.05 75.28 3.05
N GLY A 18 18.60 76.01 2.02
CA GLY A 18 18.93 77.40 1.72
C GLY A 18 18.97 77.67 0.21
N THR A 19 17.89 77.33 -0.50
CA THR A 19 17.64 77.47 -1.96
C THR A 19 18.49 76.61 -2.92
N GLY A 20 17.85 75.57 -3.46
CA GLY A 20 18.20 74.90 -4.72
C GLY A 20 19.05 73.64 -4.58
N GLU A 21 18.61 72.55 -5.21
CA GLU A 21 19.39 71.35 -5.59
C GLU A 21 20.70 71.68 -6.37
N ASP A 22 20.98 72.96 -6.59
CA ASP A 22 22.01 73.54 -7.44
C ASP A 22 23.28 73.99 -6.70
N SER A 23 23.44 73.94 -5.37
CA SER A 23 24.51 74.75 -4.72
C SER A 23 25.97 74.41 -5.09
N LEU A 24 26.43 73.15 -5.08
CA LEU A 24 27.82 72.83 -5.43
C LEU A 24 28.05 72.86 -6.95
N ASP A 25 27.11 72.33 -7.73
CA ASP A 25 27.18 72.33 -9.20
C ASP A 25 27.03 73.75 -9.78
N SER A 26 26.21 74.61 -9.17
CA SER A 26 26.15 76.04 -9.52
C SER A 26 27.39 76.79 -9.07
N LEU A 27 28.00 76.45 -7.92
CA LEU A 27 29.29 77.02 -7.52
C LEU A 27 30.43 76.55 -8.46
N GLU A 28 30.41 75.30 -8.91
CA GLU A 28 31.35 74.78 -9.90
C GLU A 28 31.14 75.46 -11.25
N THR A 29 29.89 75.67 -11.66
CA THR A 29 29.53 76.40 -12.88
C THR A 29 29.98 77.86 -12.78
N ALA A 30 29.71 78.54 -11.67
CA ALA A 30 30.16 79.89 -11.41
C ALA A 30 31.70 80.00 -11.39
N LEU A 31 32.39 79.00 -10.84
CA LEU A 31 33.86 78.92 -10.89
C LEU A 31 34.38 78.78 -12.33
N LYS A 32 33.76 77.91 -13.15
CA LYS A 32 34.09 77.73 -14.57
C LYS A 32 33.83 79.01 -15.36
N GLU A 33 32.70 79.69 -15.14
CA GLU A 33 32.36 80.96 -15.77
C GLU A 33 33.33 82.07 -15.37
N ALA A 34 33.66 82.20 -14.08
CA ALA A 34 34.63 83.18 -13.60
C ALA A 34 36.05 82.91 -14.17
N LYS A 35 36.44 81.64 -14.29
CA LYS A 35 37.70 81.24 -14.93
C LYS A 35 37.72 81.64 -16.40
N LEU A 36 36.64 81.36 -17.13
CA LEU A 36 36.50 81.73 -18.54
C LEU A 36 36.56 83.25 -18.72
N ALA A 37 35.89 84.01 -17.85
CA ALA A 37 35.92 85.47 -17.86
C ALA A 37 37.34 86.02 -17.61
N LEU A 38 38.08 85.44 -16.65
CA LEU A 38 39.47 85.76 -16.38
C LEU A 38 40.38 85.47 -17.58
N ASP A 39 40.27 84.27 -18.16
CA ASP A 39 41.08 83.89 -19.33
C ASP A 39 40.78 84.81 -20.53
N THR A 40 39.51 85.16 -20.73
CA THR A 40 39.07 86.11 -21.75
C THR A 40 39.63 87.52 -21.51
N ALA A 41 39.58 88.02 -20.27
CA ALA A 41 40.12 89.33 -19.92
C ALA A 41 41.64 89.37 -20.10
N LYS A 42 42.37 88.34 -19.64
CA LYS A 42 43.83 88.20 -19.83
C LYS A 42 44.22 88.17 -21.29
N ALA A 43 43.46 87.47 -22.14
CA ALA A 43 43.71 87.45 -23.58
C ALA A 43 43.45 88.81 -24.23
N ARG A 44 42.36 89.48 -23.85
CA ARG A 44 41.94 90.76 -24.44
C ARG A 44 42.84 91.93 -24.07
N TYR A 45 43.30 91.99 -22.82
CA TYR A 45 44.05 93.12 -22.26
C TYR A 45 45.48 92.72 -21.86
N ALA A 46 46.06 91.73 -22.54
CA ALA A 46 47.37 91.16 -22.22
C ALA A 46 48.47 92.23 -22.15
N ASN A 47 48.46 93.15 -23.12
CA ASN A 47 49.50 94.17 -23.26
C ASN A 47 49.35 95.28 -22.22
N GLU A 48 48.12 95.73 -21.96
CA GLU A 48 47.79 96.72 -20.92
C GLU A 48 48.16 96.18 -19.53
N TYR A 49 47.77 94.93 -19.25
CA TYR A 49 48.05 94.25 -17.99
C TYR A 49 49.55 94.03 -17.79
N GLU A 50 50.28 93.59 -18.82
CA GLU A 50 51.74 93.45 -18.76
C GLU A 50 52.45 94.80 -18.64
N PHE A 51 51.97 95.84 -19.32
CA PHE A 51 52.57 97.17 -19.28
C PHE A 51 52.52 97.75 -17.85
N ILE A 52 51.36 97.69 -17.19
CA ILE A 52 51.23 98.16 -15.81
C ILE A 52 52.07 97.31 -14.84
N GLN A 53 52.09 95.98 -14.99
CA GLN A 53 52.95 95.14 -14.14
C GLN A 53 54.45 95.41 -14.33
N ARG A 54 54.90 95.65 -15.57
CA ARG A 54 56.30 96.02 -15.84
C ARG A 54 56.65 97.36 -15.23
N LEU A 55 55.74 98.34 -15.28
CA LEU A 55 55.90 99.62 -14.58
C LEU A 55 56.02 99.39 -13.07
N ALA A 56 55.11 98.61 -12.48
CA ALA A 56 55.15 98.28 -11.06
C ALA A 56 56.47 97.57 -10.67
N GLY A 57 57.00 96.72 -11.55
CA GLY A 57 58.26 96.00 -11.37
C GLY A 57 59.53 96.87 -11.39
N LEU A 58 59.44 98.14 -11.81
CA LEU A 58 60.56 99.09 -11.70
C LEU A 58 60.86 99.48 -10.26
N LYS A 59 59.85 99.38 -9.38
CA LYS A 59 60.02 99.66 -7.97
C LYS A 59 60.63 98.45 -7.26
N HIS A 60 61.82 98.63 -6.69
CA HIS A 60 62.48 97.58 -5.92
C HIS A 60 61.81 97.38 -4.54
N GLY A 61 61.14 96.23 -4.37
CA GLY A 61 60.55 95.79 -3.10
C GLY A 61 59.10 96.23 -2.88
N GLY A 62 58.27 95.26 -2.49
CA GLY A 62 56.84 95.41 -2.14
C GLY A 62 55.93 94.55 -3.02
N ASP A 63 54.62 94.60 -2.76
CA ASP A 63 53.62 93.78 -3.44
C ASP A 63 53.32 94.33 -4.85
N LEU A 64 53.58 93.50 -5.87
CA LEU A 64 53.45 93.87 -7.28
C LEU A 64 52.02 94.30 -7.64
N THR A 65 51.02 93.62 -7.06
CA THR A 65 49.59 93.90 -7.27
C THR A 65 49.22 95.26 -6.71
N THR A 66 49.61 95.54 -5.45
CA THR A 66 49.37 96.83 -4.80
C THR A 66 49.94 98.01 -5.61
N TYR A 67 51.14 97.86 -6.16
CA TYR A 67 51.73 98.91 -6.99
C TYR A 67 51.10 99.03 -8.37
N SER A 68 50.74 97.90 -8.98
CA SER A 68 50.01 97.88 -10.25
C SER A 68 48.64 98.56 -10.12
N ASP A 69 47.92 98.32 -9.02
CA ASP A 69 46.66 98.98 -8.68
C ASP A 69 46.83 100.49 -8.45
N ALA A 70 47.90 100.91 -7.77
CA ALA A 70 48.21 102.32 -7.56
C ALA A 70 48.51 103.05 -8.89
N ILE A 71 49.31 102.43 -9.77
CA ILE A 71 49.63 102.96 -11.10
C ILE A 71 48.36 103.04 -11.96
N ALA A 72 47.56 101.97 -12.01
CA ALA A 72 46.31 101.94 -12.76
C ALA A 72 45.29 102.96 -12.23
N SER A 73 45.26 103.21 -10.92
CA SER A 73 44.41 104.25 -10.34
C SER A 73 44.84 105.64 -10.78
N ALA A 74 46.13 105.97 -10.66
CA ALA A 74 46.67 107.26 -11.09
C ALA A 74 46.51 107.50 -12.61
N PHE A 75 46.70 106.45 -13.43
CA PHE A 75 46.50 106.52 -14.87
C PHE A 75 45.03 106.71 -15.25
N GLY A 76 44.12 106.05 -14.55
CA GLY A 76 42.67 106.17 -14.77
C GLY A 76 42.10 107.55 -14.46
N GLU A 77 42.78 108.35 -13.64
CA GLU A 77 42.40 109.75 -13.35
C GLU A 77 42.86 110.72 -14.45
N LYS A 78 43.73 110.29 -15.38
CA LYS A 78 44.20 111.14 -16.48
C LYS A 78 43.15 111.18 -17.58
N THR A 79 42.96 112.36 -18.17
CA THR A 79 42.05 112.55 -19.31
C THR A 79 42.87 112.94 -20.54
N ALA A 80 42.79 112.12 -21.59
CA ALA A 80 43.51 112.34 -22.87
C ALA A 80 45.03 112.52 -22.73
N VAL A 81 45.64 111.77 -21.80
CA VAL A 81 47.10 111.75 -21.62
C VAL A 81 47.65 110.46 -22.20
N SER A 82 48.50 110.56 -23.21
CA SER A 82 49.18 109.41 -23.81
C SER A 82 50.42 109.00 -23.02
N ALA A 83 50.80 107.73 -23.03
CA ALA A 83 52.04 107.22 -22.46
C ALA A 83 53.28 107.92 -23.03
N GLU A 84 53.28 108.26 -24.34
CA GLU A 84 54.37 108.97 -25.00
C GLU A 84 54.61 110.34 -24.37
N TYR A 85 53.53 111.11 -24.17
CA TYR A 85 53.59 112.41 -23.51
C TYR A 85 53.98 112.26 -22.04
N TYR A 86 53.35 111.33 -21.32
CA TYR A 86 53.57 111.17 -19.88
C TYR A 86 55.02 110.82 -19.55
N PHE A 87 55.63 109.88 -20.28
CA PHE A 87 57.02 109.47 -20.07
C PHE A 87 58.04 110.25 -20.91
N GLY A 88 57.60 111.00 -21.92
CA GLY A 88 58.44 111.84 -22.79
C GLY A 88 58.47 113.30 -22.35
N GLU A 89 57.92 114.20 -23.15
CA GLU A 89 57.96 115.66 -22.90
C GLU A 89 57.34 116.03 -21.53
N GLY A 90 56.26 115.35 -21.14
CA GLY A 90 55.57 115.55 -19.87
C GLY A 90 56.40 115.12 -18.65
N ALA A 91 57.38 114.22 -18.79
CA ALA A 91 58.22 113.78 -17.68
C ALA A 91 59.12 114.90 -17.11
N SER A 92 59.32 115.99 -17.87
CA SER A 92 60.06 117.17 -17.40
C SER A 92 59.19 118.15 -16.60
N ILE A 93 57.87 117.96 -16.57
CA ILE A 93 56.93 118.77 -15.79
C ILE A 93 57.00 118.35 -14.33
N THR A 94 57.25 119.30 -13.41
CA THR A 94 57.47 119.01 -11.98
C THR A 94 56.35 118.16 -11.35
N SER A 95 55.08 118.42 -11.67
CA SER A 95 53.96 117.65 -11.13
C SER A 95 53.96 116.19 -11.60
N LEU A 96 54.19 115.94 -12.89
CA LEU A 96 54.24 114.58 -13.47
C LEU A 96 55.49 113.82 -13.04
N TYR A 97 56.64 114.50 -12.91
CA TYR A 97 57.85 113.90 -12.38
C TYR A 97 57.69 113.43 -10.92
N VAL A 98 57.09 114.27 -10.07
CA VAL A 98 56.80 113.91 -8.67
C VAL A 98 55.80 112.75 -8.60
N GLU A 99 54.78 112.75 -9.45
CA GLU A 99 53.82 111.65 -9.54
C GLU A 99 54.49 110.32 -9.96
N GLN A 100 55.32 110.33 -11.00
CA GLN A 100 56.09 109.16 -11.42
C GLN A 100 56.98 108.63 -10.30
N ARG A 101 57.66 109.52 -9.58
CA ARG A 101 58.50 109.14 -8.43
C ARG A 101 57.68 108.57 -7.27
N ASN A 102 56.50 109.13 -6.99
CA ASN A 102 55.62 108.61 -5.94
C ASN A 102 55.09 107.21 -6.28
N LEU A 103 54.81 106.98 -7.56
CA LEU A 103 54.42 105.66 -8.09
C LEU A 103 55.61 104.69 -8.23
N GLY A 104 56.86 105.18 -8.18
CA GLY A 104 58.07 104.38 -8.35
C GLY A 104 58.35 103.97 -9.80
N ILE A 105 57.89 104.78 -10.76
CA ILE A 105 57.96 104.53 -12.21
C ILE A 105 58.83 105.56 -12.94
N GLU A 106 59.64 106.36 -12.23
CA GLU A 106 60.47 107.41 -12.80
C GLU A 106 61.55 106.90 -13.77
N GLY A 107 61.96 105.64 -13.63
CA GLY A 107 62.87 104.97 -14.56
C GLY A 107 62.21 104.49 -15.84
N ALA A 108 60.87 104.52 -15.94
CA ALA A 108 60.14 104.01 -17.10
C ALA A 108 60.51 104.76 -18.38
N LYS A 109 60.73 106.09 -18.28
CA LYS A 109 61.08 106.96 -19.41
C LYS A 109 62.26 106.44 -20.25
N ASP A 110 63.19 105.72 -19.62
CA ASP A 110 64.43 105.26 -20.25
C ASP A 110 64.27 103.88 -20.92
N VAL A 111 63.18 103.14 -20.63
CA VAL A 111 63.06 101.72 -20.99
C VAL A 111 61.73 101.33 -21.64
N TYR A 112 60.64 102.07 -21.42
CA TYR A 112 59.28 101.63 -21.78
C TYR A 112 59.09 101.40 -23.29
N THR A 113 59.73 102.22 -24.13
CA THR A 113 59.66 102.11 -25.60
C THR A 113 60.28 100.82 -26.13
N GLY A 114 61.15 100.18 -25.36
CA GLY A 114 61.75 98.89 -25.68
C GLY A 114 60.83 97.70 -25.41
N TRP A 115 59.77 97.86 -24.62
CA TRP A 115 58.91 96.76 -24.20
C TRP A 115 57.94 96.34 -25.29
N ASN A 116 57.83 95.03 -25.52
CA ASN A 116 56.89 94.49 -26.49
C ASN A 116 55.43 94.77 -26.11
N CYS A 117 55.09 94.74 -24.81
CA CYS A 117 53.74 95.08 -24.36
C CYS A 117 53.35 96.50 -24.77
N TYR A 118 54.25 97.48 -24.60
CA TYR A 118 54.02 98.86 -25.02
C TYR A 118 53.83 98.98 -26.54
N LYS A 119 54.72 98.37 -27.34
CA LYS A 119 54.65 98.41 -28.82
C LYS A 119 53.37 97.81 -29.39
N ASN A 120 52.75 96.89 -28.66
CA ASN A 120 51.55 96.18 -29.05
C ASN A 120 50.28 96.70 -28.34
N LEU A 121 50.36 97.83 -27.63
CA LEU A 121 49.19 98.42 -27.00
C LEU A 121 48.16 98.83 -28.06
N PRO A 122 46.87 98.52 -27.87
CA PRO A 122 45.82 98.96 -28.78
C PRO A 122 45.53 100.48 -28.65
N SER A 123 45.89 101.08 -27.51
CA SER A 123 45.81 102.51 -27.25
C SER A 123 46.93 102.93 -26.33
N THR A 124 47.52 104.10 -26.57
CA THR A 124 48.55 104.68 -25.70
C THR A 124 47.95 105.63 -24.66
N ASP A 125 46.64 105.88 -24.69
CA ASP A 125 45.94 106.66 -23.67
C ASP A 125 46.02 105.96 -22.30
N LEU A 126 46.50 106.68 -21.28
CA LEU A 126 46.74 106.13 -19.96
C LEU A 126 45.47 105.62 -19.29
N ALA A 127 44.32 106.29 -19.49
CA ALA A 127 43.06 105.84 -18.92
C ALA A 127 42.59 104.53 -19.58
N ALA A 128 42.75 104.40 -20.91
CA ALA A 128 42.47 103.15 -21.62
C ALA A 128 43.35 101.98 -21.14
N ILE A 129 44.66 102.22 -20.95
CA ILE A 129 45.60 101.24 -20.40
C ILE A 129 45.18 100.83 -18.98
N ALA A 130 44.84 101.79 -18.13
CA ALA A 130 44.35 101.54 -16.78
C ALA A 130 43.06 100.70 -16.77
N SER A 131 42.12 101.00 -17.66
CA SER A 131 40.88 100.23 -17.80
C SER A 131 41.13 98.77 -18.21
N GLY A 132 42.09 98.53 -19.11
CA GLY A 132 42.48 97.17 -19.50
C GLY A 132 43.04 96.36 -18.33
N TYR A 133 43.98 96.93 -17.57
CA TYR A 133 44.49 96.30 -16.35
C TYR A 133 43.39 96.04 -15.32
N LYS A 134 42.53 97.04 -15.04
CA LYS A 134 41.42 96.91 -14.08
C LYS A 134 40.47 95.78 -14.47
N SER A 135 40.16 95.63 -15.76
CA SER A 135 39.30 94.55 -16.26
C SER A 135 39.88 93.16 -15.97
N VAL A 136 41.20 92.99 -16.08
CA VAL A 136 41.88 91.72 -15.73
C VAL A 136 41.87 91.50 -14.22
N ASN A 137 42.17 92.54 -13.44
CA ASN A 137 42.22 92.44 -11.97
C ASN A 137 40.83 92.13 -11.38
N GLU A 138 39.78 92.79 -11.86
CA GLU A 138 38.39 92.52 -11.47
C GLU A 138 37.97 91.08 -11.77
N ALA A 139 38.33 90.56 -12.96
CA ALA A 139 38.07 89.17 -13.31
C ALA A 139 38.87 88.19 -12.43
N GLN A 140 40.10 88.53 -12.02
CA GLN A 140 40.91 87.73 -11.11
C GLN A 140 40.27 87.67 -9.72
N ILE A 141 39.84 88.82 -9.19
CA ILE A 141 39.12 88.91 -7.91
C ILE A 141 37.82 88.09 -7.94
N ALA A 142 37.08 88.13 -9.06
CA ALA A 142 35.85 87.35 -9.22
C ALA A 142 36.14 85.84 -9.22
N TYR A 143 37.18 85.40 -9.92
CA TYR A 143 37.63 84.00 -9.91
C TYR A 143 38.06 83.54 -8.51
N ASP A 144 38.88 84.32 -7.81
CA ASP A 144 39.37 83.97 -6.48
C ASP A 144 38.21 83.85 -5.46
N LYS A 145 37.20 84.74 -5.56
CA LYS A 145 35.98 84.65 -4.75
C LYS A 145 35.15 83.41 -5.08
N ALA A 146 34.97 83.07 -6.36
CA ALA A 146 34.24 81.87 -6.77
C ALA A 146 34.95 80.60 -6.29
N GLN A 147 36.29 80.57 -6.38
CA GLN A 147 37.09 79.44 -5.92
C GLN A 147 36.98 79.26 -4.39
N ALA A 148 37.13 80.34 -3.62
CA ALA A 148 37.00 80.27 -2.16
C ALA A 148 35.60 79.83 -1.71
N ALA A 149 34.54 80.23 -2.43
CA ALA A 149 33.18 79.80 -2.15
C ALA A 149 32.98 78.30 -2.43
N TYR A 150 33.50 77.80 -3.56
CA TYR A 150 33.47 76.39 -3.93
C TYR A 150 34.24 75.52 -2.92
N ASP A 151 35.48 75.89 -2.58
CA ASP A 151 36.32 75.12 -1.65
C ASP A 151 35.67 75.02 -0.26
N LYS A 152 35.07 76.12 0.22
CA LYS A 152 34.33 76.14 1.49
C LYS A 152 33.10 75.24 1.47
N ALA A 153 32.36 75.21 0.36
CA ALA A 153 31.20 74.32 0.22
C ALA A 153 31.63 72.84 0.19
N LEU A 154 32.73 72.54 -0.48
CA LEU A 154 33.31 71.19 -0.53
C LEU A 154 33.73 70.69 0.86
N GLU A 155 34.39 71.53 1.66
CA GLU A 155 34.80 71.21 3.03
C GLU A 155 33.60 70.92 3.95
N GLN A 156 32.49 71.66 3.78
CA GLN A 156 31.27 71.46 4.57
C GLN A 156 30.52 70.16 4.21
N ALA A 157 30.59 69.71 2.95
CA ALA A 157 29.93 68.48 2.50
C ALA A 157 30.63 67.19 2.99
N GLN A 158 31.95 67.22 3.22
CA GLN A 158 32.72 66.04 3.65
C GLN A 158 32.24 65.37 4.96
N PRO A 159 32.03 66.09 6.08
CA PRO A 159 31.58 65.48 7.34
C PRO A 159 30.15 64.94 7.25
N GLN A 160 29.28 65.59 6.48
CA GLN A 160 27.89 65.15 6.27
C GLN A 160 27.84 63.80 5.54
N ASN A 161 28.64 63.64 4.48
CA ASN A 161 28.74 62.38 3.73
C ASN A 161 29.39 61.25 4.54
N ALA A 162 30.34 61.56 5.42
CA ALA A 162 30.94 60.55 6.30
C ALA A 162 29.95 60.00 7.33
N GLU A 163 29.17 60.89 7.98
CA GLU A 163 28.15 60.47 8.95
C GLU A 163 27.00 59.73 8.27
N LEU A 164 26.56 60.19 7.09
CA LEU A 164 25.50 59.53 6.35
C LEU A 164 25.93 58.13 5.87
N ASN A 165 27.17 57.98 5.40
CA ASN A 165 27.76 56.66 5.08
C ASN A 165 27.79 55.73 6.31
N ARG A 166 28.12 56.28 7.50
CA ARG A 166 28.08 55.52 8.76
C ARG A 166 26.66 55.04 9.06
N ARG A 167 25.66 55.93 8.97
CA ARG A 167 24.25 55.61 9.21
C ARG A 167 23.70 54.59 8.21
N VAL A 168 24.07 54.66 6.93
CA VAL A 168 23.69 53.65 5.93
C VAL A 168 24.30 52.28 6.26
N LYS A 169 25.57 52.24 6.66
CA LYS A 169 26.24 50.99 7.06
C LYS A 169 25.58 50.38 8.31
N GLU A 170 25.23 51.20 9.29
CA GLU A 170 24.53 50.75 10.51
C GLU A 170 23.11 50.27 10.20
N ALA A 171 22.35 51.01 9.40
CA ALA A 171 21.01 50.62 8.96
C ALA A 171 21.03 49.31 8.15
N LYS A 172 22.04 49.11 7.31
CA LYS A 172 22.22 47.85 6.57
C LYS A 172 22.46 46.68 7.51
N LYS A 173 23.35 46.83 8.48
CA LYS A 173 23.63 45.80 9.48
C LYS A 173 22.37 45.45 10.28
N TYR A 174 21.62 46.46 10.73
CA TYR A 174 20.35 46.24 11.43
C TYR A 174 19.33 45.49 10.58
N MET A 175 19.26 45.80 9.28
CA MET A 175 18.37 45.11 8.34
C MET A 175 18.78 43.66 8.12
N ASP A 176 20.09 43.38 7.99
CA ASP A 176 20.63 42.02 7.88
C ASP A 176 20.34 41.20 9.15
N ASP A 177 20.55 41.78 10.34
CA ASP A 177 20.26 41.13 11.64
C ASP A 177 18.76 40.80 11.76
N LEU A 178 17.88 41.74 11.38
CA LEU A 178 16.43 41.55 11.43
C LEU A 178 15.95 40.47 10.44
N LYS A 179 16.60 40.37 9.28
CA LYS A 179 16.32 39.31 8.31
C LYS A 179 16.69 37.93 8.85
N GLU A 180 17.83 37.81 9.52
CA GLU A 180 18.23 36.55 10.16
C GLU A 180 17.25 36.13 11.26
N GLU A 181 16.75 37.08 12.05
CA GLU A 181 15.72 36.81 13.06
C GLU A 181 14.38 36.38 12.42
N TYR A 182 13.99 37.02 11.31
CA TYR A 182 12.82 36.64 10.54
C TYR A 182 12.91 35.22 9.98
N ASP A 183 14.05 34.84 9.39
CA ASP A 183 14.26 33.50 8.85
C ASP A 183 14.17 32.43 9.95
N LYS A 184 14.75 32.69 11.13
CA LYS A 184 14.61 31.82 12.32
C LYS A 184 13.16 31.69 12.79
N LEU A 185 12.38 32.77 12.72
CA LEU A 185 10.97 32.75 13.09
C LEU A 185 10.13 31.92 12.11
N VAL A 186 10.42 32.03 10.81
CA VAL A 186 9.78 31.21 9.77
C VAL A 186 10.09 29.72 9.99
N GLU A 187 11.33 29.38 10.32
CA GLU A 187 11.72 28.00 10.65
C GLU A 187 10.95 27.49 11.88
N LYS A 188 10.90 28.27 12.96
CA LYS A 188 10.11 27.94 14.17
C LYS A 188 8.61 27.78 13.87
N LYS A 189 8.05 28.62 13.00
CA LYS A 189 6.65 28.50 12.60
C LYS A 189 6.41 27.18 11.85
N THR A 190 7.32 26.82 10.95
CA THR A 190 7.22 25.57 10.18
C THR A 190 7.28 24.35 11.10
N THR A 191 8.18 24.34 12.09
CA THR A 191 8.23 23.23 13.08
C THR A 191 7.01 23.20 13.99
N TYR A 192 6.48 24.36 14.37
CA TYR A 192 5.22 24.45 15.13
C TYR A 192 4.03 23.89 14.34
N ASP A 193 3.88 24.25 13.07
CA ASP A 193 2.80 23.77 12.21
C ASP A 193 2.88 22.23 12.04
N ALA A 194 4.08 21.68 11.84
CA ALA A 194 4.29 20.23 11.79
C ALA A 194 3.93 19.52 13.11
N ALA A 195 4.35 20.08 14.26
CA ALA A 195 4.01 19.53 15.57
C ALA A 195 2.50 19.58 15.84
N LYS A 196 1.83 20.63 15.38
CA LYS A 196 0.38 20.77 15.48
C LYS A 196 -0.34 19.70 14.67
N ASP A 197 0.09 19.44 13.43
CA ASP A 197 -0.47 18.38 12.59
C ASP A 197 -0.27 16.98 13.21
N GLU A 198 0.88 16.74 13.84
CA GLU A 198 1.17 15.50 14.56
C GLU A 198 0.25 15.31 15.78
N VAL A 199 0.00 16.37 16.55
CA VAL A 199 -0.97 16.34 17.66
C VAL A 199 -2.37 16.00 17.15
N VAL A 200 -2.84 16.64 16.07
CA VAL A 200 -4.16 16.34 15.48
C VAL A 200 -4.24 14.88 15.02
N SER A 201 -3.17 14.34 14.41
CA SER A 201 -3.10 12.94 14.02
C SER A 201 -3.20 12.00 15.23
N ALA A 202 -2.46 12.30 16.31
CA ALA A 202 -2.49 11.53 17.54
C ALA A 202 -3.87 11.58 18.24
N GLU A 203 -4.52 12.74 18.26
CA GLU A 203 -5.88 12.90 18.80
C GLU A 203 -6.90 12.06 18.02
N ASN A 204 -6.81 12.08 16.68
CA ASN A 204 -7.68 11.26 15.83
C ASN A 204 -7.44 9.75 16.05
N ALA A 205 -6.19 9.32 16.15
CA ALA A 205 -5.84 7.93 16.45
C ALA A 205 -6.36 7.49 17.83
N LEU A 206 -6.23 8.34 18.84
CA LEU A 206 -6.74 8.08 20.19
C LEU A 206 -8.28 7.99 20.19
N SER A 207 -8.96 8.89 19.48
CA SER A 207 -10.42 8.88 19.33
C SER A 207 -10.91 7.58 18.65
N ALA A 208 -10.20 7.12 17.61
CA ALA A 208 -10.50 5.87 16.93
C ALA A 208 -10.31 4.66 17.88
N LEU A 209 -9.19 4.61 18.62
CA LEU A 209 -8.93 3.54 19.58
C LEU A 209 -9.99 3.49 20.69
N LEU A 210 -10.41 4.66 21.19
CA LEU A 210 -11.45 4.75 22.23
C LEU A 210 -12.80 4.22 21.71
N LYS A 211 -13.18 4.56 20.47
CA LYS A 211 -14.39 4.00 19.83
C LYS A 211 -14.31 2.48 19.70
N THR A 212 -13.19 1.94 19.24
CA THR A 212 -12.99 0.49 19.13
C THR A 212 -13.09 -0.18 20.51
N SER A 213 -12.42 0.36 21.53
CA SER A 213 -12.49 -0.18 22.89
C SER A 213 -13.91 -0.16 23.48
N GLN A 214 -14.70 0.89 23.19
CA GLN A 214 -16.11 0.96 23.59
C GLN A 214 -16.96 -0.09 22.88
N LEU A 215 -16.71 -0.35 21.59
CA LEU A 215 -17.40 -1.39 20.82
C LEU A 215 -17.06 -2.78 21.37
N ASP A 216 -15.77 -3.07 21.61
CA ASP A 216 -15.32 -4.34 22.17
C ASP A 216 -15.98 -4.61 23.53
N ASN A 217 -16.05 -3.59 24.39
CA ASN A 217 -16.69 -3.73 25.70
C ASN A 217 -18.20 -4.00 25.59
N LEU A 218 -18.88 -3.39 24.61
CA LEU A 218 -20.28 -3.66 24.32
C LEU A 218 -20.49 -5.10 23.80
N GLU A 219 -19.59 -5.59 22.94
CA GLU A 219 -19.61 -6.98 22.46
C GLU A 219 -19.36 -7.97 23.59
N LEU A 220 -18.38 -7.72 24.45
CA LEU A 220 -18.12 -8.50 25.67
C LEU A 220 -19.35 -8.57 26.57
N SER A 221 -20.05 -7.45 26.79
CA SER A 221 -21.29 -7.42 27.56
C SER A 221 -22.39 -8.27 26.92
N ARG A 222 -22.54 -8.21 25.59
CA ARG A 222 -23.49 -9.06 24.84
C ARG A 222 -23.14 -10.55 24.98
N MET A 223 -21.86 -10.92 24.80
CA MET A 223 -21.40 -12.29 24.96
C MET A 223 -21.63 -12.79 26.39
N ALA A 224 -21.33 -11.98 27.41
CA ALA A 224 -21.58 -12.32 28.80
C ALA A 224 -23.08 -12.61 29.05
N LYS A 225 -23.98 -11.80 28.49
CA LYS A 225 -25.43 -12.03 28.59
C LYS A 225 -25.89 -13.29 27.87
N GLN A 226 -25.33 -13.59 26.70
CA GLN A 226 -25.60 -14.84 25.97
C GLN A 226 -25.12 -16.06 26.74
N ILE A 227 -23.90 -16.00 27.30
CA ILE A 227 -23.36 -17.06 28.15
C ILE A 227 -24.27 -17.30 29.36
N GLN A 228 -24.74 -16.23 30.02
CA GLN A 228 -25.67 -16.37 31.13
C GLN A 228 -26.98 -17.04 30.69
N THR A 229 -27.55 -16.62 29.57
CA THR A 229 -28.79 -17.21 29.03
C THR A 229 -28.60 -18.69 28.69
N LEU A 230 -27.44 -19.07 28.13
CA LEU A 230 -27.11 -20.46 27.83
C LEU A 230 -26.94 -21.28 29.11
N LYS A 231 -26.29 -20.72 30.14
CA LYS A 231 -26.19 -21.35 31.47
C LYS A 231 -27.57 -21.57 32.09
N ASP A 232 -28.44 -20.57 32.04
CA ASP A 232 -29.81 -20.66 32.56
C ASP A 232 -30.62 -21.73 31.82
N LYS A 233 -30.48 -21.82 30.49
CA LYS A 233 -31.10 -22.89 29.68
C LYS A 233 -30.57 -24.28 30.03
N ILE A 234 -29.26 -24.43 30.21
CA ILE A 234 -28.66 -25.70 30.62
C ILE A 234 -29.21 -26.11 31.99
N ALA A 235 -29.25 -25.17 32.95
CA ALA A 235 -29.79 -25.42 34.28
C ALA A 235 -31.27 -25.84 34.22
N ALA A 236 -32.10 -25.15 33.42
CA ALA A 236 -33.51 -25.48 33.24
C ALA A 236 -33.72 -26.87 32.62
N LEU A 237 -32.90 -27.25 31.62
CA LEU A 237 -32.97 -28.57 31.00
C LEU A 237 -32.43 -29.69 31.91
N SER A 238 -31.44 -29.39 32.77
CA SER A 238 -30.84 -30.37 33.68
C SER A 238 -31.62 -30.57 34.99
N ALA A 239 -32.48 -29.62 35.36
CA ALA A 239 -33.14 -29.64 36.67
C ALA A 239 -34.23 -30.72 36.80
N GLY A 240 -34.76 -31.25 35.69
CA GLY A 240 -35.96 -32.09 35.70
C GLY A 240 -37.17 -31.38 36.34
N GLU A 241 -38.34 -32.00 36.31
CA GLU A 241 -39.49 -31.50 37.09
C GLU A 241 -39.29 -31.83 38.57
N GLN A 242 -39.35 -30.83 39.43
CA GLN A 242 -39.24 -30.98 40.89
C GLN A 242 -40.64 -30.94 41.52
N ASP A 243 -40.89 -31.84 42.47
CA ASP A 243 -42.07 -31.77 43.33
C ASP A 243 -41.89 -30.74 44.47
N GLU A 244 -42.96 -30.49 45.23
CA GLU A 244 -43.01 -29.52 46.34
C GLU A 244 -42.00 -29.82 47.48
N ASN A 245 -41.31 -30.97 47.44
CA ASN A 245 -40.33 -31.41 48.43
C ASN A 245 -38.88 -31.40 47.89
N GLY A 246 -38.66 -30.90 46.67
CA GLY A 246 -37.32 -30.74 46.09
C GLY A 246 -36.71 -32.04 45.55
N VAL A 247 -37.52 -33.08 45.30
CA VAL A 247 -37.07 -34.32 44.67
C VAL A 247 -37.28 -34.22 43.15
N VAL A 248 -36.24 -34.53 42.38
CA VAL A 248 -36.31 -34.56 40.91
C VAL A 248 -37.14 -35.78 40.50
N THR A 249 -38.34 -35.56 39.96
CA THR A 249 -39.29 -36.61 39.54
C THR A 249 -39.23 -36.95 38.05
N GLY A 250 -38.45 -36.19 37.27
CA GLY A 250 -38.23 -36.47 35.85
C GLY A 250 -37.36 -37.72 35.63
N GLY A 251 -37.91 -38.73 34.93
CA GLY A 251 -37.12 -39.84 34.36
C GLY A 251 -37.48 -41.27 34.79
N GLN A 252 -38.74 -41.56 35.17
CA GLN A 252 -39.13 -42.97 35.36
C GLN A 252 -39.23 -43.70 34.01
N VAL A 253 -38.30 -44.63 33.77
CA VAL A 253 -38.38 -45.58 32.64
C VAL A 253 -39.16 -46.81 33.12
N VAL A 254 -40.38 -46.99 32.60
CA VAL A 254 -41.27 -48.12 32.94
C VAL A 254 -41.27 -49.15 31.81
N SER A 255 -41.30 -50.44 32.17
CA SER A 255 -41.42 -51.52 31.18
C SER A 255 -42.82 -51.53 30.57
N GLU A 256 -42.93 -51.59 29.25
CA GLU A 256 -44.22 -51.74 28.55
C GLU A 256 -44.83 -53.14 28.69
N VAL A 257 -44.03 -54.12 29.11
CA VAL A 257 -44.42 -55.53 29.20
C VAL A 257 -44.12 -56.13 30.57
N ASN A 258 -44.98 -57.06 31.00
CA ASN A 258 -44.71 -57.94 32.14
C ASN A 258 -43.77 -59.07 31.70
N GLY A 259 -42.65 -59.22 32.40
CA GLY A 259 -41.67 -60.27 32.11
C GLY A 259 -40.57 -60.31 33.18
N VAL A 260 -39.57 -61.15 32.96
CA VAL A 260 -38.42 -61.34 33.86
C VAL A 260 -37.24 -60.52 33.33
N VAL A 261 -36.57 -59.77 34.21
CA VAL A 261 -35.38 -58.99 33.83
C VAL A 261 -34.24 -59.94 33.52
N LYS A 262 -33.71 -59.86 32.29
CA LYS A 262 -32.60 -60.68 31.81
C LYS A 262 -31.25 -59.97 31.97
N GLU A 263 -31.22 -58.66 31.70
CA GLU A 263 -29.99 -57.88 31.66
C GLU A 263 -30.25 -56.40 32.02
N ILE A 264 -29.33 -55.77 32.75
CA ILE A 264 -29.35 -54.35 33.12
C ILE A 264 -28.07 -53.71 32.59
N ASN A 265 -28.20 -52.75 31.67
CA ASN A 265 -27.09 -52.15 30.92
C ASN A 265 -26.77 -50.71 31.34
N VAL A 266 -27.23 -50.28 32.52
CA VAL A 266 -27.06 -48.91 33.05
C VAL A 266 -26.45 -48.92 34.45
N SER A 267 -25.67 -47.89 34.75
CA SER A 267 -25.02 -47.69 36.07
C SER A 267 -25.44 -46.37 36.69
N ALA A 268 -25.53 -46.32 38.03
CA ALA A 268 -25.92 -45.12 38.76
C ALA A 268 -24.91 -43.97 38.52
N GLY A 269 -25.41 -42.80 38.13
CA GLY A 269 -24.61 -41.61 37.81
C GLY A 269 -24.21 -41.45 36.34
N SER A 270 -24.56 -42.40 35.47
CA SER A 270 -24.31 -42.32 34.02
C SER A 270 -25.50 -41.70 33.27
N ASN A 271 -25.22 -41.00 32.17
CA ASN A 271 -26.26 -40.52 31.24
C ASN A 271 -26.76 -41.67 30.36
N THR A 272 -28.07 -41.76 30.14
CA THR A 272 -28.72 -42.78 29.30
C THR A 272 -29.02 -42.23 27.90
N ASP A 273 -28.76 -43.02 26.86
CA ASP A 273 -29.09 -42.66 25.48
C ASP A 273 -30.44 -43.29 25.07
N PRO A 274 -31.38 -42.55 24.46
CA PRO A 274 -32.67 -43.08 24.00
C PRO A 274 -32.59 -44.28 23.04
N ASN A 275 -31.48 -44.45 22.33
CA ASN A 275 -31.28 -45.53 21.35
C ASN A 275 -30.58 -46.76 21.94
N THR A 276 -30.21 -46.74 23.22
CA THR A 276 -29.50 -47.84 23.87
C THR A 276 -30.41 -48.52 24.89
N ALA A 277 -30.58 -49.84 24.77
CA ALA A 277 -31.45 -50.61 25.65
C ALA A 277 -30.93 -50.60 27.09
N ALA A 278 -31.66 -49.92 28.00
CA ALA A 278 -31.28 -49.83 29.40
C ALA A 278 -31.53 -51.13 30.19
N ILE A 279 -32.61 -51.85 29.87
CA ILE A 279 -33.01 -53.11 30.51
C ILE A 279 -33.59 -54.05 29.44
N THR A 280 -33.18 -55.31 29.44
CA THR A 280 -33.75 -56.36 28.58
C THR A 280 -34.70 -57.24 29.39
N VAL A 281 -35.94 -57.42 28.91
CA VAL A 281 -37.00 -58.19 29.59
C VAL A 281 -37.42 -59.39 28.74
N GLU A 282 -37.50 -60.58 29.34
CA GLU A 282 -37.93 -61.83 28.71
C GLU A 282 -39.38 -62.17 29.08
N VAL A 283 -40.21 -62.53 28.09
CA VAL A 283 -41.65 -62.81 28.25
C VAL A 283 -41.92 -64.29 27.94
N PRO A 284 -42.17 -65.15 28.95
CA PRO A 284 -42.29 -66.61 28.75
C PRO A 284 -43.51 -67.07 27.92
N ASP A 285 -44.61 -66.31 27.94
CA ASP A 285 -45.91 -66.75 27.40
C ASP A 285 -46.05 -66.68 25.86
N ARG A 286 -44.98 -66.37 25.11
CA ARG A 286 -45.04 -66.18 23.64
C ARG A 286 -44.55 -67.36 22.80
N GLY A 287 -44.17 -68.49 23.41
CA GLY A 287 -43.67 -69.66 22.69
C GLY A 287 -42.26 -69.49 22.13
N TYR A 288 -41.71 -70.55 21.53
CA TYR A 288 -40.33 -70.58 21.02
C TYR A 288 -40.29 -70.67 19.49
N THR A 289 -39.48 -69.82 18.87
CA THR A 289 -39.24 -69.85 17.43
C THR A 289 -37.76 -70.06 17.13
N VAL A 290 -37.47 -70.80 16.07
CA VAL A 290 -36.12 -70.93 15.51
C VAL A 290 -36.10 -70.39 14.09
N SER A 291 -35.01 -69.73 13.70
CA SER A 291 -34.86 -69.18 12.36
C SER A 291 -33.57 -69.66 11.69
N MET A 292 -33.65 -70.00 10.41
CA MET A 292 -32.48 -70.40 9.60
C MET A 292 -32.42 -69.63 8.29
N SER A 293 -31.22 -69.29 7.83
CA SER A 293 -31.00 -68.61 6.55
C SER A 293 -30.77 -69.62 5.43
N VAL A 294 -31.43 -69.43 4.29
CA VAL A 294 -31.34 -70.29 3.09
C VAL A 294 -31.27 -69.45 1.82
N THR A 295 -30.84 -70.00 0.68
CA THR A 295 -30.88 -69.27 -0.59
C THR A 295 -32.32 -69.11 -1.11
N ASN A 296 -32.53 -68.21 -2.06
CA ASN A 296 -33.85 -67.99 -2.65
C ASN A 296 -34.36 -69.23 -3.41
N GLU A 297 -33.46 -69.97 -4.08
CA GLU A 297 -33.78 -71.22 -4.79
C GLU A 297 -34.17 -72.33 -3.82
N GLN A 298 -33.55 -72.38 -2.64
CA GLN A 298 -33.91 -73.34 -1.58
C GLN A 298 -35.25 -72.99 -0.93
N ALA A 299 -35.51 -71.70 -0.68
CA ALA A 299 -36.77 -71.23 -0.11
C ALA A 299 -37.98 -71.54 -1.01
N GLN A 300 -37.81 -71.60 -2.34
CA GLN A 300 -38.87 -71.99 -3.27
C GLN A 300 -39.27 -73.48 -3.17
N LYS A 301 -38.43 -74.32 -2.56
CA LYS A 301 -38.68 -75.77 -2.44
C LYS A 301 -39.50 -76.16 -1.20
N VAL A 302 -39.74 -75.22 -0.29
CA VAL A 302 -40.49 -75.44 0.96
C VAL A 302 -41.73 -74.56 1.02
N VAL A 303 -42.79 -75.02 1.69
CA VAL A 303 -44.06 -74.31 1.79
C VAL A 303 -44.40 -74.07 3.26
N ILE A 304 -44.98 -72.91 3.57
CA ILE A 304 -45.48 -72.60 4.92
C ILE A 304 -46.45 -73.71 5.35
N GLY A 305 -46.20 -74.26 6.52
CA GLY A 305 -46.94 -75.38 7.09
C GLY A 305 -46.24 -76.72 6.97
N ASP A 306 -45.15 -76.84 6.20
CA ASP A 306 -44.31 -78.04 6.12
C ASP A 306 -43.73 -78.37 7.50
N SER A 307 -43.80 -79.66 7.85
CA SER A 307 -43.15 -80.20 9.05
C SER A 307 -41.66 -80.34 8.81
N ALA A 308 -40.87 -79.94 9.79
CA ALA A 308 -39.42 -80.07 9.80
C ALA A 308 -38.98 -80.90 11.02
N GLU A 309 -37.95 -81.71 10.82
CA GLU A 309 -37.27 -82.38 11.92
C GLU A 309 -36.25 -81.40 12.52
N ILE A 310 -36.30 -81.23 13.84
CA ILE A 310 -35.36 -80.41 14.58
C ILE A 310 -34.51 -81.31 15.48
N SER A 311 -33.19 -81.12 15.43
CA SER A 311 -32.22 -81.84 16.25
C SER A 311 -31.29 -80.86 16.95
N THR A 312 -31.21 -80.94 18.27
CA THR A 312 -30.30 -80.15 19.11
C THR A 312 -28.99 -80.89 19.41
N GLY A 313 -28.73 -82.03 18.75
CA GLY A 313 -27.49 -82.82 18.91
C GLY A 313 -27.41 -83.68 20.18
N TYR A 314 -28.47 -83.75 20.99
CA TYR A 314 -28.52 -84.57 22.21
C TYR A 314 -28.88 -86.03 21.88
N TRP A 315 -28.15 -86.99 22.46
CA TRP A 315 -28.29 -88.44 22.20
C TRP A 315 -29.48 -89.03 22.97
N GLY A 316 -30.69 -88.60 22.63
CA GLY A 316 -31.95 -89.08 23.18
C GLY A 316 -33.09 -88.47 22.38
N GLY A 317 -33.94 -89.29 21.77
CA GLY A 317 -34.96 -88.83 20.83
C GLY A 317 -35.82 -87.73 21.44
N SER A 318 -35.67 -86.51 20.94
CA SER A 318 -36.50 -85.37 21.32
C SER A 318 -37.87 -85.48 20.65
N ASP A 319 -38.94 -85.26 21.42
CA ASP A 319 -40.32 -85.11 20.94
C ASP A 319 -40.55 -83.77 20.20
N MET A 320 -39.47 -82.99 20.04
CA MET A 320 -39.49 -81.68 19.41
C MET A 320 -39.94 -81.77 17.96
N GLN A 321 -40.93 -80.95 17.63
CA GLN A 321 -41.42 -80.77 16.27
C GLN A 321 -41.26 -79.31 15.89
N ALA A 322 -40.81 -79.08 14.66
CA ALA A 322 -40.73 -77.75 14.07
C ALA A 322 -41.70 -77.66 12.90
N ARG A 323 -42.41 -76.54 12.80
CA ARG A 323 -43.30 -76.26 11.67
C ARG A 323 -42.97 -74.92 11.05
N LEU A 324 -42.81 -74.90 9.73
CA LEU A 324 -42.49 -73.66 9.03
C LEU A 324 -43.68 -72.69 9.11
N VAL A 325 -43.52 -71.56 9.80
CA VAL A 325 -44.58 -70.54 9.98
C VAL A 325 -44.36 -69.28 9.16
N GLY A 326 -43.14 -69.04 8.66
CA GLY A 326 -42.89 -67.89 7.81
C GLY A 326 -41.59 -67.94 7.04
N VAL A 327 -41.56 -67.21 5.92
CA VAL A 327 -40.38 -66.97 5.10
C VAL A 327 -40.20 -65.46 4.96
N ARG A 328 -39.09 -64.93 5.48
CA ARG A 328 -38.80 -63.49 5.51
C ARG A 328 -37.52 -63.18 4.73
N ALA A 329 -37.26 -61.91 4.45
CA ALA A 329 -35.96 -61.48 3.94
C ALA A 329 -34.94 -61.53 5.08
N ASP A 330 -33.77 -62.10 4.86
CA ASP A 330 -32.68 -62.07 5.83
C ASP A 330 -31.99 -60.69 5.78
N THR A 331 -32.31 -59.82 6.73
CA THR A 331 -31.75 -58.46 6.83
C THR A 331 -30.41 -58.42 7.56
N GLN A 332 -30.00 -59.51 8.20
CA GLN A 332 -28.75 -59.61 8.98
C GLN A 332 -27.59 -60.09 8.10
N ASN A 333 -27.87 -60.91 7.07
CA ASN A 333 -26.91 -61.32 6.04
C ASN A 333 -27.35 -60.91 4.63
N PRO A 334 -27.29 -59.61 4.27
CA PRO A 334 -27.76 -59.12 2.97
C PRO A 334 -26.91 -59.57 1.76
N GLN A 335 -25.68 -60.06 1.97
CA GLN A 335 -24.77 -60.49 0.90
C GLN A 335 -25.12 -61.84 0.26
N SER A 336 -25.88 -62.70 0.95
CA SER A 336 -26.25 -64.03 0.45
C SER A 336 -27.56 -64.06 -0.35
N GLY A 337 -28.26 -62.93 -0.50
CA GLY A 337 -29.58 -62.89 -1.17
C GLY A 337 -30.62 -63.83 -0.51
N GLY A 338 -30.36 -64.22 0.74
CA GLY A 338 -31.02 -65.32 1.41
C GLY A 338 -32.39 -64.97 1.98
N LYS A 339 -33.23 -65.99 2.12
CA LYS A 339 -34.50 -65.94 2.85
C LYS A 339 -34.27 -66.52 4.25
N LEU A 340 -34.94 -65.94 5.24
CA LEU A 340 -34.99 -66.44 6.60
C LEU A 340 -36.26 -67.28 6.78
N LEU A 341 -36.11 -68.60 6.95
CA LEU A 341 -37.20 -69.48 7.33
C LEU A 341 -37.39 -69.42 8.85
N VAL A 342 -38.61 -69.17 9.30
CA VAL A 342 -39.00 -69.10 10.72
C VAL A 342 -39.89 -70.29 11.04
N PHE A 343 -39.48 -71.09 12.00
CA PHE A 343 -40.19 -72.26 12.48
C PHE A 343 -40.73 -72.01 13.88
N ASP A 344 -41.96 -72.44 14.09
CA ASP A 344 -42.54 -72.58 15.42
C ASP A 344 -42.13 -73.93 15.98
N VAL A 345 -41.64 -73.95 17.23
CA VAL A 345 -41.07 -75.14 17.86
C VAL A 345 -41.90 -75.53 19.07
N THR A 346 -42.36 -76.77 19.09
CA THR A 346 -43.11 -77.35 20.20
C THR A 346 -42.34 -78.52 20.80
N GLY A 347 -42.22 -78.58 22.12
CA GLY A 347 -41.55 -79.63 22.89
C GLY A 347 -41.48 -79.26 24.38
N SER A 348 -41.22 -80.24 25.26
CA SER A 348 -41.22 -80.02 26.71
C SER A 348 -39.96 -79.31 27.24
N ASP A 349 -38.82 -79.43 26.55
CA ASP A 349 -37.51 -79.02 27.06
C ASP A 349 -36.77 -78.07 26.10
N ILE A 350 -37.31 -76.86 25.91
CA ILE A 350 -36.73 -75.83 25.03
C ILE A 350 -36.11 -74.71 25.88
N GLU A 351 -34.81 -74.46 25.68
CA GLU A 351 -34.08 -73.33 26.26
C GLU A 351 -33.79 -72.25 25.21
N SER A 352 -34.10 -70.99 25.56
CA SER A 352 -33.85 -69.81 24.72
C SER A 352 -32.35 -69.56 24.55
N GLY A 353 -31.86 -69.48 23.31
CA GLY A 353 -30.45 -69.25 22.98
C GLY A 353 -29.67 -70.49 22.52
N THR A 354 -30.29 -71.67 22.50
CA THR A 354 -29.67 -72.92 22.03
C THR A 354 -29.62 -73.01 20.51
N GLN A 355 -28.51 -73.51 19.95
CA GLN A 355 -28.37 -73.78 18.51
C GLN A 355 -29.00 -75.13 18.14
N ALA A 356 -29.71 -75.20 17.01
CA ALA A 356 -30.38 -76.41 16.52
C ALA A 356 -30.15 -76.62 15.02
N SER A 357 -30.18 -77.88 14.58
CA SER A 357 -30.16 -78.30 13.17
C SER A 357 -31.58 -78.62 12.70
N ILE A 358 -31.97 -78.15 11.53
CA ILE A 358 -33.32 -78.33 10.98
C ILE A 358 -33.25 -79.00 9.61
N SER A 359 -34.06 -80.03 9.41
CA SER A 359 -34.19 -80.78 8.17
C SER A 359 -35.63 -80.70 7.64
N ILE A 360 -35.82 -80.30 6.39
CA ILE A 360 -37.13 -80.08 5.76
C ILE A 360 -37.09 -80.40 4.25
N GLY A 361 -38.18 -80.90 3.67
CA GLY A 361 -38.36 -80.97 2.20
C GLY A 361 -38.45 -82.35 1.54
N GLN A 362 -38.76 -83.44 2.26
CA GLN A 362 -38.94 -84.75 1.61
C GLN A 362 -40.28 -84.87 0.86
N ARG A 363 -40.24 -84.83 -0.48
CA ARG A 363 -41.25 -85.42 -1.37
C ARG A 363 -40.61 -86.56 -2.14
N SER A 364 -40.77 -87.80 -1.68
CA SER A 364 -40.32 -88.98 -2.44
C SER A 364 -41.33 -89.30 -3.57
N GLN A 365 -40.83 -89.38 -4.80
CA GLN A 365 -41.53 -90.02 -5.92
C GLN A 365 -40.65 -91.15 -6.45
N ASN A 366 -41.26 -92.29 -6.77
CA ASN A 366 -40.55 -93.41 -7.36
C ASN A 366 -40.45 -93.21 -8.87
N TYR A 367 -39.23 -93.21 -9.40
CA TYR A 367 -38.97 -93.17 -10.83
C TYR A 367 -38.52 -94.56 -11.31
N GLU A 368 -38.99 -94.97 -12.49
CA GLU A 368 -38.76 -96.31 -13.02
C GLU A 368 -37.33 -96.51 -13.54
N THR A 369 -36.72 -95.49 -14.16
CA THR A 369 -35.35 -95.53 -14.66
C THR A 369 -34.58 -94.29 -14.25
N ILE A 370 -33.42 -94.50 -13.64
CA ILE A 370 -32.52 -93.46 -13.20
C ILE A 370 -31.17 -93.69 -13.88
N VAL A 371 -30.67 -92.66 -14.54
CA VAL A 371 -29.33 -92.68 -15.16
C VAL A 371 -28.44 -91.65 -14.47
N PRO A 372 -27.12 -91.91 -14.36
CA PRO A 372 -26.18 -90.89 -13.89
C PRO A 372 -26.24 -89.65 -14.79
N ASN A 373 -26.12 -88.45 -14.19
CA ASN A 373 -26.15 -87.18 -14.92
C ASN A 373 -25.12 -87.13 -16.08
N SER A 374 -24.01 -87.86 -15.96
CA SER A 374 -22.95 -87.95 -16.97
C SER A 374 -23.30 -88.78 -18.21
N ALA A 375 -24.28 -89.69 -18.13
CA ALA A 375 -24.71 -90.50 -19.27
C ALA A 375 -25.69 -89.78 -20.20
N LEU A 376 -26.36 -88.73 -19.70
CA LEU A 376 -27.35 -87.97 -20.45
C LEU A 376 -26.65 -86.96 -21.38
N ARG A 377 -26.92 -87.08 -22.68
CA ARG A 377 -26.42 -86.17 -23.71
C ARG A 377 -27.58 -85.45 -24.38
N SER A 378 -27.32 -84.32 -25.01
CA SER A 378 -28.33 -83.55 -25.73
C SER A 378 -27.79 -83.09 -27.07
N ASP A 379 -28.62 -83.19 -28.10
CA ASP A 379 -28.38 -82.62 -29.42
C ASP A 379 -29.63 -81.93 -29.97
N SER A 380 -29.61 -81.57 -31.26
CA SER A 380 -30.72 -80.87 -31.92
C SER A 380 -32.04 -81.63 -31.92
N ASN A 381 -32.04 -82.94 -31.64
CA ASN A 381 -33.25 -83.77 -31.61
C ASN A 381 -33.74 -84.06 -30.18
N GLY A 382 -33.06 -83.55 -29.14
CA GLY A 382 -33.46 -83.69 -27.74
C GLY A 382 -32.43 -84.42 -26.88
N SER A 383 -32.86 -84.85 -25.69
CA SER A 383 -32.02 -85.62 -24.76
C SER A 383 -31.95 -87.09 -25.16
N PHE A 384 -30.76 -87.67 -25.09
CA PHE A 384 -30.52 -89.06 -25.46
C PHE A 384 -29.41 -89.67 -24.60
N VAL A 385 -29.37 -91.00 -24.55
CA VAL A 385 -28.24 -91.75 -24.03
C VAL A 385 -27.68 -92.68 -25.11
N LEU A 386 -26.44 -93.13 -24.93
CA LEU A 386 -25.85 -94.17 -25.76
C LEU A 386 -25.85 -95.50 -24.99
N VAL A 387 -26.57 -96.49 -25.50
CA VAL A 387 -26.63 -97.85 -24.96
C VAL A 387 -25.66 -98.76 -25.71
N VAL A 388 -24.94 -99.61 -25.00
CA VAL A 388 -23.99 -100.55 -25.59
C VAL A 388 -24.70 -101.87 -25.93
N VAL A 389 -24.73 -102.23 -27.21
CA VAL A 389 -25.36 -103.47 -27.71
C VAL A 389 -24.29 -104.42 -28.25
N ALA A 390 -24.33 -105.69 -27.81
CA ALA A 390 -23.42 -106.74 -28.28
C ALA A 390 -23.91 -107.35 -29.61
N LYS A 391 -23.03 -107.45 -30.61
CA LYS A 391 -23.24 -108.17 -31.87
C LYS A 391 -22.20 -109.29 -32.01
N SER A 392 -22.66 -110.54 -32.15
CA SER A 392 -21.77 -111.69 -32.31
C SER A 392 -21.12 -111.72 -33.70
N SER A 393 -19.80 -111.93 -33.73
CA SER A 393 -19.03 -112.15 -34.96
C SER A 393 -18.23 -113.45 -34.85
N PRO A 394 -17.78 -114.08 -35.97
CA PRO A 394 -17.03 -115.34 -35.94
C PRO A 394 -15.72 -115.30 -35.12
N LEU A 395 -15.25 -114.11 -34.74
CA LEU A 395 -14.03 -113.87 -33.95
C LEU A 395 -14.32 -113.40 -32.51
N GLY A 396 -15.59 -113.37 -32.08
CA GLY A 396 -16.01 -112.90 -30.76
C GLY A 396 -17.08 -111.80 -30.81
N ASN A 397 -17.62 -111.43 -29.65
CA ASN A 397 -18.62 -110.37 -29.53
C ASN A 397 -17.98 -109.00 -29.78
N ARG A 398 -18.66 -108.17 -30.58
CA ARG A 398 -18.30 -106.76 -30.81
C ARG A 398 -19.38 -105.88 -30.19
N PHE A 399 -18.99 -104.85 -29.46
CA PHE A 399 -19.93 -103.92 -28.83
C PHE A 399 -20.12 -102.67 -29.68
N VAL A 400 -21.35 -102.22 -29.84
CA VAL A 400 -21.74 -101.07 -30.65
C VAL A 400 -22.54 -100.10 -29.80
N ALA A 401 -22.19 -98.82 -29.82
CA ALA A 401 -22.99 -97.78 -29.19
C ALA A 401 -24.23 -97.49 -30.05
N THR A 402 -25.41 -97.57 -29.45
CA THR A 402 -26.70 -97.29 -30.10
C THR A 402 -27.38 -96.14 -29.38
N ARG A 403 -27.83 -95.14 -30.12
CA ARG A 403 -28.59 -94.02 -29.58
C ARG A 403 -29.98 -94.45 -29.14
N VAL A 404 -30.37 -94.01 -27.94
CA VAL A 404 -31.74 -94.13 -27.43
C VAL A 404 -32.20 -92.75 -26.93
N ASP A 405 -33.25 -92.20 -27.53
CA ASP A 405 -33.83 -90.92 -27.12
C ASP A 405 -34.60 -91.08 -25.79
N VAL A 406 -34.46 -90.10 -24.91
CA VAL A 406 -35.09 -90.08 -23.58
C VAL A 406 -35.65 -88.71 -23.22
N THR A 407 -36.65 -88.70 -22.34
CA THR A 407 -37.24 -87.51 -21.73
C THR A 407 -36.82 -87.42 -20.27
N GLU A 408 -36.36 -86.26 -19.83
CA GLU A 408 -36.02 -85.98 -18.43
C GLU A 408 -37.29 -85.72 -17.61
N LEU A 409 -37.47 -86.46 -16.51
CA LEU A 409 -38.63 -86.32 -15.61
C LEU A 409 -38.29 -85.52 -14.36
N ALA A 410 -37.13 -85.81 -13.76
CA ALA A 410 -36.63 -85.12 -12.57
C ALA A 410 -35.12 -85.29 -12.48
N LYS A 411 -34.45 -84.33 -11.84
CA LYS A 411 -33.01 -84.30 -11.70
C LYS A 411 -32.60 -83.90 -10.30
N ASP A 412 -31.69 -84.68 -9.73
CA ASP A 412 -30.97 -84.34 -8.51
C ASP A 412 -29.49 -84.00 -8.84
N ASP A 413 -28.69 -83.74 -7.81
CA ASP A 413 -27.30 -83.33 -7.97
C ASP A 413 -26.41 -84.42 -8.60
N VAL A 414 -26.82 -85.69 -8.57
CA VAL A 414 -26.01 -86.85 -8.98
C VAL A 414 -26.63 -87.61 -10.16
N ASN A 415 -27.96 -87.74 -10.20
CA ASN A 415 -28.71 -88.59 -11.10
C ASN A 415 -29.91 -87.87 -11.73
N THR A 416 -30.30 -88.35 -12.91
CA THR A 416 -31.50 -87.90 -13.62
C THR A 416 -32.45 -89.07 -13.79
N ALA A 417 -33.69 -88.88 -13.33
CA ALA A 417 -34.79 -89.76 -13.65
C ALA A 417 -35.26 -89.49 -15.09
N VAL A 418 -35.29 -90.53 -15.92
CA VAL A 418 -35.59 -90.44 -17.35
C VAL A 418 -36.69 -91.42 -17.74
N SER A 419 -37.42 -91.09 -18.80
CA SER A 419 -38.42 -91.95 -19.45
C SER A 419 -38.13 -92.04 -20.95
N GLY A 420 -38.08 -93.25 -21.49
CA GLY A 420 -37.69 -93.52 -22.87
C GLY A 420 -37.32 -94.99 -23.04
N GLY A 421 -37.06 -95.45 -24.26
CA GLY A 421 -36.90 -96.88 -24.62
C GLY A 421 -35.65 -97.60 -24.08
N ILE A 422 -35.25 -97.32 -22.84
CA ILE A 422 -34.16 -97.94 -22.09
C ILE A 422 -34.74 -98.95 -21.12
N SER A 423 -34.14 -100.14 -21.07
CA SER A 423 -34.43 -101.15 -20.06
C SER A 423 -33.48 -101.02 -18.85
N ALA A 424 -33.92 -101.44 -17.67
CA ALA A 424 -33.11 -101.42 -16.44
C ALA A 424 -31.77 -102.19 -16.54
N TYR A 425 -31.64 -103.08 -17.54
CA TYR A 425 -30.44 -103.88 -17.78
C TYR A 425 -29.56 -103.36 -18.94
N ASP A 426 -29.95 -102.26 -19.57
CA ASP A 426 -29.17 -101.67 -20.65
C ASP A 426 -27.92 -100.96 -20.11
N MET A 427 -26.77 -101.23 -20.71
CA MET A 427 -25.52 -100.60 -20.32
C MET A 427 -25.41 -99.22 -20.98
N VAL A 428 -25.61 -98.18 -20.18
CA VAL A 428 -25.47 -96.78 -20.64
C VAL A 428 -24.03 -96.30 -20.56
N LEU A 429 -23.62 -95.52 -21.55
CA LEU A 429 -22.26 -95.01 -21.68
C LEU A 429 -22.09 -93.71 -20.89
N THR A 430 -21.46 -93.79 -19.70
CA THR A 430 -21.25 -92.64 -18.79
C THR A 430 -19.99 -91.84 -19.11
N THR A 431 -18.96 -92.46 -19.71
CA THR A 431 -17.66 -91.84 -19.99
C THR A 431 -17.02 -92.42 -21.26
N SER A 432 -16.26 -91.60 -22.00
CA SER A 432 -15.58 -92.00 -23.26
C SER A 432 -14.25 -91.27 -23.43
N THR A 433 -13.20 -91.96 -23.90
CA THR A 433 -11.88 -91.34 -24.17
C THR A 433 -11.81 -90.61 -25.52
N LYS A 434 -12.76 -90.86 -26.42
CA LYS A 434 -12.95 -90.16 -27.71
C LYS A 434 -14.45 -89.90 -27.92
N PRO A 435 -14.85 -88.92 -28.76
CA PRO A 435 -16.24 -88.75 -29.15
C PRO A 435 -16.80 -90.06 -29.73
N VAL A 436 -17.99 -90.46 -29.27
CA VAL A 436 -18.69 -91.67 -29.72
C VAL A 436 -20.04 -91.24 -30.28
N GLU A 437 -20.34 -91.69 -31.49
CA GLU A 437 -21.62 -91.45 -32.16
C GLU A 437 -22.37 -92.78 -32.34
N ASP A 438 -23.62 -92.69 -32.78
CA ASP A 438 -24.46 -93.85 -33.06
C ASP A 438 -23.81 -94.79 -34.09
N GLY A 439 -23.86 -96.10 -33.82
CA GLY A 439 -23.31 -97.15 -34.68
C GLY A 439 -21.79 -97.38 -34.55
N MET A 440 -21.07 -96.59 -33.74
CA MET A 440 -19.64 -96.78 -33.54
C MET A 440 -19.32 -98.02 -32.70
N LEU A 441 -18.24 -98.72 -33.08
CA LEU A 441 -17.72 -99.83 -32.28
C LEU A 441 -17.02 -99.30 -31.04
N VAL A 442 -17.41 -99.83 -29.89
CA VAL A 442 -16.84 -99.50 -28.59
C VAL A 442 -16.16 -100.72 -27.99
N ARG A 443 -15.11 -100.48 -27.21
CA ARG A 443 -14.49 -101.50 -26.38
C ARG A 443 -14.83 -101.19 -24.93
N LEU A 444 -15.35 -102.17 -24.21
CA LEU A 444 -15.57 -102.04 -22.78
C LEU A 444 -14.21 -102.00 -22.06
N PRO A 445 -14.05 -101.18 -21.01
CA PRO A 445 -12.88 -101.24 -20.16
C PRO A 445 -12.75 -102.66 -19.57
N ASP A 446 -11.53 -103.19 -19.52
CA ASP A 446 -11.24 -104.52 -18.95
C ASP A 446 -11.54 -104.57 -17.44
#